data_AF-A0A0P1A5D5-F1
#
_entry.id   AF-A0A0P1A5D5-F1
#
_cell.length_a   1.000
_cell.length_b   1.000
_cell.length_c   1.000
_cell.angle_alpha   90.00
_cell.angle_beta   90.00
_cell.angle_gamma   90.00
#
_symmetry.space_group_name_H-M   'P 1'
#
loop_
_entity.id
_entity.type
_entity.pdbx_description
1 polymer ?
#
loop_
_entity_poly.entity_id
_entity_poly.type
_entity_poly.pdbx_seq_one_letter_code
_entity_poly.pdbx_strand_id
1 'polypeptide(L)'
;MADEERLPEWARTIGYKIARYVMDPYQAFDRFGIVHSAQLTENKLLFRLWLNDYIKSRYHEHTLENIYAFLQQKLQGKDLVNLLEDLRREPAFKQFAIELQVYMFSSESTEDLVSHAWKQSHLSYREIFDFLPLNKKTGIERQVRGEEDFTRKALLAWLRYSQSEAPAINDLSDLFVFELFHFNMLYLARTVASDEELNGVFRLLQKDDRMAKFASEMATALRSEMTKEKRLAHPRPLRPQQFYQDSGEIIPNFFHWLRYTNSYYEMGKHAMTHIKFIDNEIFRFEIIMFLKRETFRINPVELFKSLIDRTQDMQNFAVDMYAAALRYAKNQEHLETNTSPTLYFQDLGLHQVETAFYPESLTFLQWLSFLGSYVSRDHQFSVPEMFALIFKDMTPPLIFGVYFESIKKFPGLTAISENLQSEVFKAWKSGEIVQPLVFMKFVQLMPENGVAVTSAKAYANFYANIPRQRVLLLDHEPR
;
A
#
# COMPACT_ATOMS: atom_id res chain seq x y z
N MET A 1 31.34 -4.57 -18.93
CA MET A 1 32.42 -5.52 -19.27
C MET A 1 31.93 -6.68 -20.11
N ALA A 2 30.92 -7.49 -19.71
CA ALA A 2 30.48 -8.64 -20.54
C ALA A 2 29.79 -8.27 -21.88
N ASP A 3 29.19 -7.09 -22.02
CA ASP A 3 28.53 -6.66 -23.28
C ASP A 3 29.45 -5.92 -24.27
N GLU A 4 30.62 -5.43 -23.83
CA GLU A 4 31.52 -4.63 -24.69
C GLU A 4 32.25 -5.48 -25.75
N GLU A 5 32.41 -6.78 -25.49
CA GLU A 5 33.07 -7.72 -26.41
C GLU A 5 32.18 -8.14 -27.59
N ARG A 6 30.88 -7.82 -27.57
CA ARG A 6 29.95 -8.12 -28.67
C ARG A 6 29.84 -7.01 -29.72
N LEU A 7 30.48 -5.86 -29.49
CA LEU A 7 30.44 -4.74 -30.43
C LEU A 7 31.32 -5.00 -31.67
N PRO A 8 30.89 -4.55 -32.87
CA PRO A 8 31.79 -4.43 -34.02
C PRO A 8 33.03 -3.60 -33.65
N GLU A 9 34.19 -3.97 -34.17
CA GLU A 9 35.49 -3.35 -33.83
C GLU A 9 35.47 -1.82 -34.04
N TRP A 10 34.75 -1.34 -35.05
CA TRP A 10 34.57 0.09 -35.31
C TRP A 10 33.79 0.81 -34.18
N ALA A 11 32.80 0.18 -33.57
CA ALA A 11 31.99 0.76 -32.49
C ALA A 11 32.77 0.84 -31.17
N ARG A 12 33.60 -0.17 -30.86
CA ARG A 12 34.54 -0.12 -29.73
C ARG A 12 35.54 1.01 -29.89
N THR A 13 36.04 1.20 -31.12
CA THR A 13 37.01 2.25 -31.45
C THR A 13 36.38 3.65 -31.37
N ILE A 14 35.11 3.80 -31.74
CA ILE A 14 34.38 5.07 -31.65
C ILE A 14 33.99 5.41 -30.20
N GLY A 15 33.44 4.46 -29.42
CA GLY A 15 33.14 4.69 -28.00
C GLY A 15 34.38 5.11 -27.19
N TYR A 16 35.54 4.52 -27.51
CA TYR A 16 36.83 4.88 -26.92
C TYR A 16 37.39 6.22 -27.42
N LYS A 17 37.06 6.66 -28.65
CA LYS A 17 37.49 7.96 -29.24
C LYS A 17 36.58 9.12 -28.82
N ILE A 18 35.29 8.87 -28.65
CA ILE A 18 34.31 9.81 -28.12
C ILE A 18 34.65 10.16 -26.67
N ALA A 19 34.85 9.13 -25.82
CA ALA A 19 35.23 9.29 -24.42
C ALA A 19 36.61 9.94 -24.19
N ARG A 20 37.43 10.09 -25.24
CA ARG A 20 38.85 10.45 -25.16
C ARG A 20 39.24 11.57 -26.14
N TYR A 21 38.42 12.62 -26.29
CA TYR A 21 38.84 13.97 -26.74
C TYR A 21 38.59 14.45 -28.19
N VAL A 22 37.73 13.87 -29.05
CA VAL A 22 37.67 14.36 -30.46
C VAL A 22 36.28 14.61 -31.06
N MET A 23 35.20 14.05 -30.52
CA MET A 23 33.89 14.09 -31.20
C MET A 23 32.83 14.75 -30.33
N ASP A 24 32.18 15.76 -30.87
CA ASP A 24 31.00 16.41 -30.29
C ASP A 24 29.85 15.38 -30.13
N PRO A 25 29.17 15.29 -28.98
CA PRO A 25 28.05 14.36 -28.76
C PRO A 25 26.96 14.42 -29.84
N TYR A 26 26.77 15.57 -30.49
CA TYR A 26 25.83 15.71 -31.62
C TYR A 26 26.31 14.93 -32.86
N GLN A 27 27.61 15.05 -33.20
CA GLN A 27 28.22 14.31 -34.30
C GLN A 27 28.32 12.81 -34.01
N ALA A 28 28.51 12.44 -32.74
CA ALA A 28 28.50 11.05 -32.30
C ALA A 28 27.14 10.40 -32.53
N PHE A 29 26.05 11.09 -32.17
CA PHE A 29 24.68 10.60 -32.36
C PHE A 29 24.38 10.30 -33.83
N ASP A 30 24.73 11.22 -34.73
CA ASP A 30 24.53 11.07 -36.18
C ASP A 30 25.35 9.91 -36.75
N ARG A 31 26.60 9.74 -36.29
CA ARG A 31 27.48 8.64 -36.73
C ARG A 31 27.06 7.28 -36.21
N PHE A 32 26.38 7.23 -35.07
CA PHE A 32 25.85 5.97 -34.55
C PHE A 32 24.63 5.47 -35.33
N GLY A 33 24.12 6.23 -36.31
CA GLY A 33 22.96 5.83 -37.09
C GLY A 33 21.69 5.75 -36.25
N ILE A 34 21.64 6.47 -35.13
CA ILE A 34 20.51 6.56 -34.20
C ILE A 34 19.48 7.52 -34.80
N VAL A 35 19.01 7.23 -36.01
CA VAL A 35 18.15 8.16 -36.77
C VAL A 35 16.68 7.75 -36.67
N HIS A 36 16.37 6.46 -36.48
CA HIS A 36 14.99 5.93 -36.45
C HIS A 36 14.78 4.95 -35.28
N SER A 37 13.56 4.92 -34.72
CA SER A 37 13.19 4.07 -33.57
C SER A 37 13.47 2.57 -33.79
N ALA A 38 13.26 2.06 -35.01
CA ALA A 38 13.51 0.67 -35.38
C ALA A 38 15.00 0.28 -35.42
N GLN A 39 15.91 1.22 -35.69
CA GLN A 39 17.37 0.96 -35.71
C GLN A 39 18.00 1.09 -34.30
N LEU A 40 17.27 1.71 -33.38
CA LEU A 40 17.67 1.94 -31.99
C LEU A 40 17.49 0.70 -31.12
N THR A 41 16.48 -0.13 -31.40
CA THR A 41 16.27 -1.42 -30.73
C THR A 41 17.40 -2.40 -31.01
N GLU A 42 18.01 -2.33 -32.20
CA GLU A 42 19.21 -3.09 -32.57
C GLU A 42 20.51 -2.47 -32.02
N ASN A 43 20.52 -1.15 -31.73
CA ASN A 43 21.69 -0.38 -31.30
C ASN A 43 21.57 0.20 -29.88
N LYS A 44 20.84 -0.47 -28.98
CA LYS A 44 20.64 -0.05 -27.58
C LYS A 44 21.96 0.24 -26.84
N LEU A 45 23.00 -0.55 -27.16
CA LEU A 45 24.34 -0.38 -26.58
C LEU A 45 25.05 0.88 -27.10
N LEU A 46 24.80 1.32 -28.33
CA LEU A 46 25.36 2.57 -28.87
C LEU A 46 24.66 3.79 -28.27
N PHE A 47 23.33 3.75 -28.10
CA PHE A 47 22.60 4.80 -27.39
C PHE A 47 23.07 4.91 -25.94
N ARG A 48 23.36 3.78 -25.28
CA ARG A 48 23.97 3.76 -23.94
C ARG A 48 25.30 4.49 -23.89
N LEU A 49 26.18 4.21 -24.85
CA LEU A 49 27.50 4.80 -24.93
C LEU A 49 27.40 6.29 -25.22
N TRP A 50 26.51 6.70 -26.13
CA TRP A 50 26.21 8.10 -26.41
C TRP A 50 25.69 8.83 -25.18
N LEU A 51 24.65 8.32 -24.51
CA LEU A 51 24.05 9.00 -23.36
C LEU A 51 25.03 9.13 -22.20
N ASN A 52 25.79 8.07 -21.92
CA ASN A 52 26.85 8.11 -20.91
C ASN A 52 27.93 9.14 -21.23
N ASP A 53 28.25 9.33 -22.51
CA ASP A 53 29.23 10.32 -22.93
C ASP A 53 28.65 11.74 -22.91
N TYR A 54 27.43 11.94 -23.41
CA TYR A 54 26.71 13.21 -23.35
C TYR A 54 26.64 13.75 -21.91
N ILE A 55 26.31 12.88 -20.95
CA ILE A 55 26.27 13.18 -19.51
C ILE A 55 27.66 13.49 -18.92
N LYS A 56 28.75 12.93 -19.48
CA LYS A 56 30.13 13.12 -19.00
C LYS A 56 30.89 14.24 -19.73
N SER A 57 30.39 14.70 -20.87
CA SER A 57 31.03 15.69 -21.72
C SER A 57 31.09 17.06 -21.03
N ARG A 58 32.16 17.84 -21.19
CA ARG A 58 32.27 19.17 -20.53
C ARG A 58 31.59 20.31 -21.32
N TYR A 59 30.90 19.99 -22.40
CA TYR A 59 30.51 20.98 -23.40
C TYR A 59 29.21 21.73 -23.08
N HIS A 60 28.33 21.21 -22.20
CA HIS A 60 27.01 21.81 -21.92
C HIS A 60 26.54 21.63 -20.46
N GLU A 61 25.59 22.46 -20.03
CA GLU A 61 24.82 22.20 -18.81
C GLU A 61 23.95 20.95 -19.01
N HIS A 62 24.16 19.93 -18.17
CA HIS A 62 23.48 18.64 -18.24
C HIS A 62 22.07 18.70 -17.64
N THR A 63 21.17 19.42 -18.30
CA THR A 63 19.75 19.47 -17.96
C THR A 63 18.96 18.51 -18.86
N LEU A 64 17.87 17.95 -18.32
CA LEU A 64 16.91 17.15 -19.09
C LEU A 64 16.36 17.94 -20.30
N GLU A 65 16.26 19.27 -20.16
CA GLU A 65 15.79 20.17 -21.23
C GLU A 65 16.72 20.15 -22.45
N ASN A 66 18.04 20.21 -22.24
CA ASN A 66 19.02 20.21 -23.33
C ASN A 66 19.05 18.86 -24.06
N ILE A 67 18.92 17.76 -23.30
CA ILE A 67 18.84 16.41 -23.86
C ILE A 67 17.54 16.24 -24.66
N TYR A 68 16.42 16.72 -24.12
CA TYR A 68 15.14 16.68 -24.81
C TYR A 68 15.15 17.52 -26.10
N ALA A 69 15.62 18.76 -26.04
CA ALA A 69 15.71 19.65 -27.18
C ALA A 69 16.58 19.05 -28.30
N PHE A 70 17.67 18.36 -27.92
CA PHE A 70 18.48 17.61 -28.88
C PHE A 70 17.72 16.45 -29.51
N LEU A 71 17.11 15.58 -28.69
CA LEU A 71 16.37 14.43 -29.19
C LEU A 71 15.19 14.84 -30.07
N GLN A 72 14.52 15.95 -29.76
CA GLN A 72 13.42 16.50 -30.55
C GLN A 72 13.88 17.02 -31.93
N GLN A 73 15.11 17.49 -32.07
CA GLN A 73 15.68 17.87 -33.38
C GLN A 73 15.97 16.65 -34.27
N LYS A 74 16.21 15.49 -33.66
CA LYS A 74 16.66 14.27 -34.36
C LYS A 74 15.55 13.25 -34.57
N LEU A 75 14.61 13.17 -33.64
CA LEU A 75 13.50 12.22 -33.64
C LEU A 75 12.19 13.00 -33.61
N GLN A 76 11.30 12.70 -34.56
CA GLN A 76 9.96 13.28 -34.54
C GLN A 76 9.11 12.63 -33.44
N GLY A 77 8.10 13.36 -32.94
CA GLY A 77 7.42 13.05 -31.68
C GLY A 77 7.06 11.59 -31.44
N LYS A 78 6.52 10.86 -32.44
CA LYS A 78 6.18 9.44 -32.31
C LYS A 78 7.40 8.53 -32.13
N ASP A 79 8.48 8.77 -32.87
CA ASP A 79 9.72 8.00 -32.77
C ASP A 79 10.44 8.24 -31.45
N LEU A 80 10.39 9.48 -30.96
CA LEU A 80 10.94 9.83 -29.65
C LEU A 80 10.19 9.13 -28.52
N VAL A 81 8.85 9.14 -28.55
CA VAL A 81 8.05 8.45 -27.52
C VAL A 81 8.29 6.94 -27.53
N ASN A 82 8.35 6.32 -28.72
CA ASN A 82 8.65 4.88 -28.85
C ASN A 82 10.03 4.53 -28.29
N LEU A 83 11.05 5.36 -28.57
CA LEU A 83 12.37 5.21 -27.99
C LEU A 83 12.33 5.25 -26.46
N LEU A 84 11.60 6.21 -25.89
CA LEU A 84 11.50 6.33 -24.44
C LEU A 84 10.75 5.15 -23.82
N GLU A 85 9.71 4.61 -24.47
CA GLU A 85 9.05 3.38 -24.02
C GLU A 85 10.00 2.17 -24.02
N ASP A 86 10.81 2.01 -25.07
CA ASP A 86 11.81 0.95 -25.13
C ASP A 86 12.88 1.09 -24.04
N LEU A 87 13.35 2.32 -23.80
CA LEU A 87 14.31 2.61 -22.73
C LEU A 87 13.71 2.42 -21.33
N ARG A 88 12.41 2.68 -21.15
CA ARG A 88 11.71 2.50 -19.88
C ARG A 88 11.70 1.04 -19.43
N ARG A 89 11.67 0.10 -20.38
CA ARG A 89 11.72 -1.35 -20.13
C ARG A 89 13.11 -1.85 -19.73
N GLU A 90 14.16 -1.06 -19.97
CA GLU A 90 15.54 -1.39 -19.64
C GLU A 90 15.89 -0.85 -18.24
N PRO A 91 16.26 -1.70 -17.26
CA PRO A 91 16.53 -1.26 -15.88
C PRO A 91 17.57 -0.13 -15.77
N ALA A 92 18.56 -0.10 -16.67
CA ALA A 92 19.61 0.92 -16.68
C ALA A 92 19.15 2.30 -17.13
N PHE A 93 18.03 2.40 -17.86
CA PHE A 93 17.51 3.66 -18.43
C PHE A 93 16.12 4.02 -17.95
N LYS A 94 15.47 3.12 -17.20
CA LYS A 94 14.11 3.30 -16.70
C LYS A 94 13.85 4.69 -16.14
N GLN A 95 14.70 5.15 -15.21
CA GLN A 95 14.54 6.45 -14.56
C GLN A 95 14.70 7.61 -15.54
N PHE A 96 15.72 7.57 -16.39
CA PHE A 96 15.97 8.61 -17.40
C PHE A 96 14.83 8.71 -18.43
N ALA A 97 14.31 7.57 -18.88
CA ALA A 97 13.19 7.52 -19.80
C ALA A 97 11.92 8.11 -19.17
N ILE A 98 11.65 7.78 -17.90
CA ILE A 98 10.52 8.34 -17.15
C ILE A 98 10.65 9.86 -17.03
N GLU A 99 11.84 10.36 -16.68
CA GLU A 99 12.07 11.81 -16.53
C GLU A 99 11.87 12.58 -17.84
N LEU A 100 12.34 12.03 -18.97
CA LEU A 100 12.09 12.62 -20.29
C LEU A 100 10.62 12.51 -20.71
N GLN A 101 9.94 11.42 -20.39
CA GLN A 101 8.50 11.29 -20.67
C GLN A 101 7.69 12.31 -19.88
N VAL A 102 8.03 12.58 -18.60
CA VAL A 102 7.41 13.65 -17.80
C VAL A 102 7.66 15.02 -18.43
N TYR A 103 8.88 15.27 -18.89
CA TYR A 103 9.23 16.52 -19.56
C TYR A 103 8.44 16.71 -20.86
N MET A 104 8.35 15.66 -21.69
CA MET A 104 7.53 15.63 -22.90
C MET A 104 6.05 15.84 -22.61
N PHE A 105 5.53 15.19 -21.58
CA PHE A 105 4.13 15.33 -21.21
C PHE A 105 3.78 16.76 -20.76
N SER A 106 4.76 17.47 -20.19
CA SER A 106 4.61 18.85 -19.74
C SER A 106 4.51 19.87 -20.89
N SER A 107 4.79 19.47 -22.14
CA SER A 107 4.59 20.29 -23.34
C SER A 107 3.27 19.93 -24.02
N GLU A 108 2.42 20.94 -24.30
CA GLU A 108 1.13 20.77 -24.99
C GLU A 108 1.27 20.04 -26.34
N SER A 109 2.41 20.19 -27.02
CA SER A 109 2.65 19.59 -28.34
C SER A 109 2.91 18.07 -28.32
N THR A 110 3.26 17.52 -27.16
CA THR A 110 3.69 16.11 -27.02
C THR A 110 2.92 15.31 -25.97
N GLU A 111 2.02 15.97 -25.23
CA GLU A 111 1.11 15.37 -24.24
C GLU A 111 0.31 14.19 -24.80
N ASP A 112 -0.34 14.38 -25.96
CA ASP A 112 -1.18 13.35 -26.58
C ASP A 112 -0.37 12.13 -27.02
N LEU A 113 0.88 12.34 -27.47
CA LEU A 113 1.77 11.28 -27.93
C LEU A 113 2.23 10.38 -26.77
N VAL A 114 2.62 10.99 -25.64
CA VAL A 114 3.02 10.25 -24.44
C VAL A 114 1.81 9.52 -23.83
N SER A 115 0.65 10.20 -23.74
CA SER A 115 -0.60 9.59 -23.28
C SER A 115 -0.98 8.37 -24.12
N HIS A 116 -0.87 8.48 -25.45
CA HIS A 116 -1.17 7.38 -26.35
C HIS A 116 -0.23 6.19 -26.16
N ALA A 117 1.07 6.43 -25.95
CA ALA A 117 2.04 5.36 -25.71
C ALA A 117 1.86 4.63 -24.38
N TRP A 118 1.50 5.36 -23.33
CA TRP A 118 1.13 4.75 -22.04
C TRP A 118 -0.13 3.88 -22.17
N LYS A 119 -1.14 4.35 -22.91
CA LYS A 119 -2.35 3.56 -23.23
C LYS A 119 -2.04 2.30 -24.05
N GLN A 120 -1.19 2.41 -25.08
CA GLN A 120 -0.75 1.26 -25.87
C GLN A 120 0.04 0.24 -25.05
N SER A 121 0.72 0.69 -24.00
CA SER A 121 1.46 -0.18 -23.06
C SER A 121 0.57 -0.76 -21.95
N HIS A 122 -0.74 -0.51 -21.99
CA HIS A 122 -1.73 -0.95 -20.99
C HIS A 122 -1.37 -0.56 -19.55
N LEU A 123 -0.73 0.60 -19.36
CA LEU A 123 -0.37 1.09 -18.03
C LEU A 123 -1.58 1.76 -17.37
N SER A 124 -1.97 1.27 -16.20
CA SER A 124 -2.98 1.92 -15.37
C SER A 124 -2.46 3.23 -14.77
N TYR A 125 -3.39 4.14 -14.41
CA TYR A 125 -3.02 5.36 -13.69
C TYR A 125 -2.24 5.08 -12.39
N ARG A 126 -2.47 3.92 -11.74
CA ARG A 126 -1.75 3.48 -10.54
C ARG A 126 -0.30 3.11 -10.86
N GLU A 127 -0.08 2.31 -11.89
CA GLU A 127 1.28 1.94 -12.29
C GLU A 127 2.09 3.17 -12.69
N ILE A 128 1.44 4.13 -13.37
CA ILE A 128 2.06 5.43 -13.70
C ILE A 128 2.39 6.21 -12.43
N PHE A 129 1.47 6.28 -11.47
CA PHE A 129 1.75 6.91 -10.18
C PHE A 129 2.99 6.30 -9.50
N ASP A 130 3.10 4.98 -9.49
CA ASP A 130 4.15 4.26 -8.77
C ASP A 130 5.55 4.42 -9.40
N PHE A 131 5.65 4.58 -10.73
CA PHE A 131 6.94 4.80 -11.39
C PHE A 131 7.29 6.28 -11.58
N LEU A 132 6.32 7.18 -11.54
CA LEU A 132 6.62 8.60 -11.60
C LEU A 132 7.38 9.03 -10.34
N PRO A 133 8.39 9.92 -10.47
CA PRO A 133 9.16 10.43 -9.35
C PRO A 133 8.36 11.47 -8.55
N LEU A 134 7.23 11.04 -7.96
CA LEU A 134 6.31 11.90 -7.21
C LEU A 134 6.67 12.00 -5.72
N ASN A 135 7.58 11.18 -5.22
CA ASN A 135 7.73 10.94 -3.79
C ASN A 135 8.63 11.99 -3.08
N LYS A 136 8.09 12.64 -2.03
CA LYS A 136 8.80 13.60 -1.15
C LYS A 136 9.76 12.93 -0.12
N LYS A 137 9.85 11.59 -0.09
CA LYS A 137 10.48 10.81 1.01
C LYS A 137 11.86 10.19 0.75
N THR A 138 12.65 10.70 -0.19
CA THR A 138 14.11 10.53 -0.12
C THR A 138 14.70 11.81 0.46
N GLY A 139 14.81 11.84 1.80
CA GLY A 139 15.27 13.00 2.55
C GLY A 139 16.71 13.41 2.24
N ILE A 140 16.97 14.68 2.51
CA ILE A 140 18.29 15.26 2.81
C ILE A 140 19.33 15.03 1.69
N GLU A 141 19.20 15.74 0.56
CA GLU A 141 20.36 16.13 -0.26
C GLU A 141 20.12 17.20 -1.35
N ARG A 142 18.89 17.68 -1.59
CA ARG A 142 18.56 18.22 -2.93
C ARG A 142 18.08 19.67 -3.01
N GLN A 143 18.71 20.57 -2.25
CA GLN A 143 18.45 22.01 -2.31
C GLN A 143 19.05 22.73 -3.55
N VAL A 144 19.56 22.01 -4.56
CA VAL A 144 20.40 22.61 -5.62
C VAL A 144 19.78 22.58 -7.03
N ARG A 145 18.61 21.98 -7.28
CA ARG A 145 18.06 21.90 -8.66
C ARG A 145 16.52 21.95 -8.78
N GLY A 146 15.84 23.06 -8.45
CA GLY A 146 14.48 23.33 -8.97
C GLY A 146 13.41 22.20 -8.90
N GLU A 147 13.55 21.23 -8.00
CA GLU A 147 12.85 19.93 -8.01
C GLU A 147 11.34 20.03 -7.69
N GLU A 148 10.92 21.13 -7.05
CA GLU A 148 9.50 21.42 -6.80
C GLU A 148 8.71 21.59 -8.10
N ASP A 149 9.33 22.17 -9.14
CA ASP A 149 8.69 22.34 -10.45
C ASP A 149 8.55 20.99 -11.17
N PHE A 150 9.53 20.10 -11.02
CA PHE A 150 9.49 18.77 -11.63
C PHE A 150 8.46 17.85 -10.97
N THR A 151 8.39 17.82 -9.64
CA THR A 151 7.37 17.03 -8.91
C THR A 151 5.96 17.50 -9.27
N ARG A 152 5.77 18.82 -9.38
CA ARG A 152 4.51 19.42 -9.83
C ARG A 152 4.18 19.06 -11.27
N LYS A 153 5.15 19.09 -12.19
CA LYS A 153 4.99 18.65 -13.57
C LYS A 153 4.64 17.16 -13.68
N ALA A 154 5.29 16.30 -12.91
CA ALA A 154 4.97 14.88 -12.85
C ALA A 154 3.55 14.64 -12.30
N LEU A 155 3.14 15.38 -11.25
CA LEU A 155 1.79 15.27 -10.69
C LEU A 155 0.72 15.76 -11.69
N LEU A 156 0.99 16.85 -12.41
CA LEU A 156 0.11 17.33 -13.49
C LEU A 156 0.00 16.31 -14.62
N ALA A 157 1.12 15.71 -15.03
CA ALA A 157 1.16 14.69 -16.07
C ALA A 157 0.32 13.47 -15.68
N TRP A 158 0.48 13.01 -14.44
CA TRP A 158 -0.31 11.92 -13.89
C TRP A 158 -1.81 12.25 -13.84
N LEU A 159 -2.19 13.44 -13.36
CA LEU A 159 -3.60 13.86 -13.27
C LEU A 159 -4.26 13.91 -14.66
N ARG A 160 -3.56 14.44 -15.66
CA ARG A 160 -4.02 14.50 -17.06
C ARG A 160 -4.17 13.12 -17.67
N TYR A 161 -3.18 12.24 -17.51
CA TYR A 161 -3.32 10.86 -17.97
C TYR A 161 -4.51 10.16 -17.31
N SER A 162 -4.63 10.32 -16.00
CA SER A 162 -5.68 9.68 -15.23
C SER A 162 -7.06 10.15 -15.67
N GLN A 163 -7.25 11.43 -15.97
CA GLN A 163 -8.50 11.93 -16.55
C GLN A 163 -8.85 11.16 -17.84
N SER A 164 -7.86 10.87 -18.68
CA SER A 164 -8.07 10.13 -19.93
C SER A 164 -8.45 8.66 -19.73
N GLU A 165 -8.27 8.13 -18.52
CA GLU A 165 -8.68 6.80 -18.05
C GLU A 165 -9.97 6.86 -17.19
N ALA A 166 -10.52 8.06 -16.96
CA ALA A 166 -11.69 8.23 -16.12
C ALA A 166 -12.89 7.48 -16.74
N PRO A 167 -13.65 6.73 -15.92
CA PRO A 167 -14.81 5.99 -16.42
C PRO A 167 -15.86 6.97 -16.95
N ALA A 168 -16.45 6.65 -18.10
CA ALA A 168 -17.58 7.40 -18.63
C ALA A 168 -18.81 7.18 -17.73
N ILE A 169 -19.56 8.23 -17.42
CA ILE A 169 -20.81 8.14 -16.67
C ILE A 169 -21.94 7.93 -17.67
N ASN A 170 -22.39 6.68 -17.84
CA ASN A 170 -23.55 6.35 -18.68
C ASN A 170 -24.79 6.05 -17.82
N ASP A 171 -24.61 5.56 -16.59
CA ASP A 171 -25.69 5.31 -15.64
C ASP A 171 -25.35 5.61 -14.16
N LEU A 172 -26.29 5.29 -13.26
CA LEU A 172 -26.14 5.48 -11.81
C LEU A 172 -25.07 4.56 -11.20
N SER A 173 -24.79 3.41 -11.80
CA SER A 173 -23.73 2.51 -11.35
C SER A 173 -22.34 3.07 -11.71
N ASP A 174 -22.23 3.75 -12.85
CA ASP A 174 -21.00 4.46 -13.26
C ASP A 174 -20.69 5.66 -12.35
N LEU A 175 -21.70 6.30 -11.76
CA LEU A 175 -21.51 7.39 -10.79
C LEU A 175 -20.64 6.94 -9.61
N PHE A 176 -20.83 5.72 -9.12
CA PHE A 176 -20.03 5.17 -8.03
C PHE A 176 -18.60 4.84 -8.46
N VAL A 177 -18.43 4.27 -9.66
CA VAL A 177 -17.09 4.00 -10.23
C VAL A 177 -16.32 5.30 -10.40
N PHE A 178 -17.03 6.34 -10.83
CA PHE A 178 -16.51 7.69 -10.99
C PHE A 178 -16.12 8.31 -9.64
N GLU A 179 -16.96 8.22 -8.60
CA GLU A 179 -16.60 8.70 -7.25
C GLU A 179 -15.39 7.94 -6.67
N LEU A 180 -15.35 6.61 -6.81
CA LEU A 180 -14.23 5.78 -6.37
C LEU A 180 -12.94 6.12 -7.14
N PHE A 181 -13.06 6.40 -8.43
CA PHE A 181 -11.94 6.86 -9.25
C PHE A 181 -11.35 8.16 -8.69
N HIS A 182 -12.18 9.19 -8.45
CA HIS A 182 -11.74 10.47 -7.88
C HIS A 182 -11.15 10.29 -6.48
N PHE A 183 -11.74 9.43 -5.66
CA PHE A 183 -11.27 9.11 -4.31
C PHE A 183 -9.87 8.48 -4.32
N ASN A 184 -9.65 7.45 -5.14
CA ASN A 184 -8.35 6.79 -5.30
C ASN A 184 -7.27 7.77 -5.80
N MET A 185 -7.66 8.63 -6.74
CA MET A 185 -6.81 9.69 -7.27
C MET A 185 -6.40 10.69 -6.18
N LEU A 186 -7.36 11.20 -5.41
CA LEU A 186 -7.05 12.14 -4.32
C LEU A 186 -6.14 11.51 -3.27
N TYR A 187 -6.37 10.24 -2.94
CA TYR A 187 -5.51 9.53 -2.01
C TYR A 187 -4.07 9.41 -2.51
N LEU A 188 -3.87 8.94 -3.74
CA LEU A 188 -2.54 8.85 -4.32
C LEU A 188 -1.86 10.23 -4.32
N ALA A 189 -2.58 11.27 -4.77
CA ALA A 189 -2.08 12.63 -4.78
C ALA A 189 -1.68 13.13 -3.36
N ARG A 190 -2.42 12.74 -2.32
CA ARG A 190 -2.12 13.08 -0.91
C ARG A 190 -0.87 12.41 -0.36
N THR A 191 -0.43 11.28 -0.93
CA THR A 191 0.84 10.66 -0.53
C THR A 191 2.05 11.51 -0.91
N VAL A 192 1.87 12.49 -1.80
CA VAL A 192 2.95 13.29 -2.40
C VAL A 192 2.75 14.80 -2.29
N ALA A 193 1.54 15.28 -2.02
CA ALA A 193 1.23 16.70 -1.86
C ALA A 193 0.19 16.93 -0.75
N SER A 194 0.28 18.07 -0.06
CA SER A 194 -0.70 18.50 0.93
C SER A 194 -2.01 18.93 0.28
N ASP A 195 -3.11 18.93 1.02
CA ASP A 195 -4.41 19.40 0.52
C ASP A 195 -4.36 20.86 0.01
N GLU A 196 -3.48 21.71 0.58
CA GLU A 196 -3.27 23.08 0.10
C GLU A 196 -2.54 23.10 -1.26
N GLU A 197 -1.49 22.29 -1.41
CA GLU A 197 -0.76 22.12 -2.67
C GLU A 197 -1.68 21.55 -3.76
N LEU A 198 -2.48 20.52 -3.44
CA LEU A 198 -3.46 19.91 -4.35
C LEU A 198 -4.54 20.90 -4.79
N ASN A 199 -5.06 21.71 -3.87
CA ASN A 199 -5.97 22.81 -4.22
C ASN A 199 -5.30 23.85 -5.13
N GLY A 200 -4.00 24.10 -4.97
CA GLY A 200 -3.21 24.91 -5.90
C GLY A 200 -3.14 24.29 -7.29
N VAL A 201 -2.86 22.99 -7.37
CA VAL A 201 -2.79 22.23 -8.63
C VAL A 201 -4.14 22.18 -9.35
N PHE A 202 -5.24 21.91 -8.64
CA PHE A 202 -6.57 21.88 -9.26
C PHE A 202 -7.01 23.26 -9.77
N ARG A 203 -6.64 24.35 -9.09
CA ARG A 203 -6.88 25.72 -9.60
C ARG A 203 -6.14 26.03 -10.89
N LEU A 204 -4.97 25.41 -11.12
CA LEU A 204 -4.26 25.55 -12.40
C LEU A 204 -4.97 24.75 -13.49
N LEU A 205 -5.31 23.49 -13.20
CA LEU A 205 -5.99 22.60 -14.15
C LEU A 205 -7.39 23.11 -14.51
N GLN A 206 -8.04 23.88 -13.64
CA GLN A 206 -9.30 24.57 -13.95
C GLN A 206 -9.18 25.63 -15.06
N LYS A 207 -7.97 26.10 -15.36
CA LYS A 207 -7.72 27.04 -16.46
C LYS A 207 -7.51 26.36 -17.82
N ASP A 208 -7.33 25.04 -17.82
CA ASP A 208 -7.20 24.23 -19.02
C ASP A 208 -8.59 23.69 -19.38
N ASP A 209 -9.15 24.13 -20.51
CA ASP A 209 -10.52 23.79 -20.94
C ASP A 209 -10.76 22.28 -20.98
N ARG A 210 -9.72 21.47 -21.27
CA ARG A 210 -9.81 20.01 -21.32
C ARG A 210 -9.93 19.40 -19.92
N MET A 211 -9.35 20.05 -18.91
CA MET A 211 -9.24 19.57 -17.53
C MET A 211 -10.22 20.26 -16.58
N ALA A 212 -10.89 21.33 -17.01
CA ALA A 212 -11.64 22.21 -16.12
C ALA A 212 -12.73 21.49 -15.32
N LYS A 213 -13.51 20.62 -15.98
CA LYS A 213 -14.55 19.81 -15.34
C LYS A 213 -13.95 18.84 -14.32
N PHE A 214 -12.96 18.06 -14.73
CA PHE A 214 -12.29 17.07 -13.87
C PHE A 214 -11.61 17.73 -12.66
N ALA A 215 -10.93 18.84 -12.86
CA ALA A 215 -10.28 19.59 -11.78
C ALA A 215 -11.28 20.21 -10.79
N SER A 216 -12.47 20.62 -11.27
CA SER A 216 -13.57 21.06 -10.41
C SER A 216 -14.15 19.91 -9.58
N GLU A 217 -14.32 18.73 -10.19
CA GLU A 217 -14.79 17.51 -9.53
C GLU A 217 -13.80 17.05 -8.46
N MET A 218 -12.51 16.98 -8.77
CA MET A 218 -11.43 16.66 -7.83
C MET A 218 -11.34 17.67 -6.68
N ALA A 219 -11.42 18.97 -6.95
CA ALA A 219 -11.43 20.00 -5.90
C ALA A 219 -12.68 19.92 -5.00
N THR A 220 -13.82 19.51 -5.56
CA THR A 220 -15.06 19.30 -4.80
C THR A 220 -14.98 18.04 -3.95
N ALA A 221 -14.47 16.94 -4.51
CA ALA A 221 -14.20 15.71 -3.78
C ALA A 221 -13.24 15.94 -2.60
N LEU A 222 -12.13 16.65 -2.82
CA LEU A 222 -11.15 17.02 -1.79
C LEU A 222 -11.80 17.77 -0.62
N ARG A 223 -12.61 18.80 -0.93
CA ARG A 223 -13.36 19.57 0.09
C ARG A 223 -14.41 18.72 0.81
N SER A 224 -15.12 17.84 0.08
CA SER A 224 -16.13 16.96 0.66
C SER A 224 -15.52 15.95 1.63
N GLU A 225 -14.31 15.46 1.34
CA GLU A 225 -13.56 14.55 2.20
C GLU A 225 -13.03 15.22 3.44
N MET A 226 -12.46 16.43 3.35
CA MET A 226 -12.10 17.23 4.54
C MET A 226 -13.28 17.42 5.50
N THR A 227 -14.51 17.44 4.96
CA THR A 227 -15.74 17.55 5.73
C THR A 227 -16.20 16.21 6.31
N LYS A 228 -15.88 15.08 5.64
CA LYS A 228 -16.22 13.70 6.03
C LYS A 228 -15.18 13.04 6.96
N GLU A 229 -13.91 13.43 6.94
CA GLU A 229 -12.89 13.01 7.92
C GLU A 229 -13.30 13.37 9.35
N LYS A 230 -14.05 14.47 9.55
CA LYS A 230 -14.66 14.80 10.84
C LYS A 230 -15.82 13.88 11.25
N ARG A 231 -16.36 13.04 10.36
CA ARG A 231 -17.52 12.16 10.60
C ARG A 231 -17.20 10.67 10.60
N LEU A 232 -16.08 10.24 10.01
CA LEU A 232 -15.72 8.82 9.86
C LEU A 232 -14.43 8.51 10.62
N ALA A 233 -14.49 8.60 11.95
CA ALA A 233 -13.47 8.05 12.85
C ALA A 233 -13.52 6.51 12.97
N HIS A 234 -14.37 5.84 12.18
CA HIS A 234 -14.47 4.39 12.15
C HIS A 234 -14.59 3.88 10.72
N PRO A 235 -13.73 2.94 10.28
CA PRO A 235 -13.85 2.30 8.99
C PRO A 235 -15.10 1.44 9.05
N ARG A 236 -16.15 1.80 8.31
CA ARG A 236 -17.20 0.84 7.96
C ARG A 236 -17.35 0.89 6.46
N PRO A 237 -17.13 -0.22 5.75
CA PRO A 237 -17.46 -0.27 4.33
C PRO A 237 -18.92 0.13 4.13
N LEU A 238 -19.20 0.93 3.10
CA LEU A 238 -20.57 1.22 2.66
C LEU A 238 -21.32 -0.10 2.46
N ARG A 239 -22.63 -0.15 2.75
CA ARG A 239 -23.40 -1.42 2.71
C ARG A 239 -23.68 -1.87 1.26
N PRO A 240 -23.31 -3.11 0.87
CA PRO A 240 -23.72 -3.80 -0.37
C PRO A 240 -25.19 -3.74 -0.78
N GLN A 241 -26.12 -3.48 0.13
CA GLN A 241 -27.53 -3.26 -0.20
C GLN A 241 -27.77 -2.06 -1.12
N GLN A 242 -26.82 -1.11 -1.20
CA GLN A 242 -26.84 -0.03 -2.19
C GLN A 242 -26.34 -0.47 -3.59
N PHE A 243 -25.86 -1.71 -3.70
CA PHE A 243 -25.14 -2.25 -4.87
C PHE A 243 -25.74 -3.56 -5.41
N TYR A 244 -26.72 -4.14 -4.70
CA TYR A 244 -27.45 -5.34 -5.10
C TYR A 244 -28.75 -4.98 -5.82
N GLN A 245 -28.93 -5.50 -7.03
CA GLN A 245 -30.24 -5.90 -7.53
C GLN A 245 -30.39 -7.41 -7.30
N ASP A 246 -31.59 -7.91 -7.04
CA ASP A 246 -31.92 -9.28 -6.60
C ASP A 246 -31.50 -10.44 -7.55
N SER A 247 -30.62 -10.22 -8.53
CA SER A 247 -30.38 -11.15 -9.64
C SER A 247 -29.45 -12.33 -9.35
N GLY A 248 -28.80 -12.41 -8.19
CA GLY A 248 -27.97 -13.58 -7.82
C GLY A 248 -26.68 -13.77 -8.64
N GLU A 249 -26.40 -12.92 -9.61
CA GLU A 249 -25.10 -12.82 -10.27
C GLU A 249 -24.18 -11.88 -9.48
N ILE A 250 -22.87 -12.12 -9.52
CA ILE A 250 -21.88 -11.19 -8.97
C ILE A 250 -21.85 -9.96 -9.90
N ILE A 251 -22.71 -8.99 -9.62
CA ILE A 251 -22.88 -7.75 -10.39
C ILE A 251 -21.53 -7.00 -10.44
N PRO A 252 -21.16 -6.32 -11.55
CA PRO A 252 -20.01 -5.41 -11.62
C PRO A 252 -19.86 -4.47 -10.41
N ASN A 253 -20.98 -4.05 -9.81
CA ASN A 253 -21.03 -3.20 -8.61
C ASN A 253 -20.44 -3.86 -7.35
N PHE A 254 -20.51 -5.19 -7.23
CA PHE A 254 -19.90 -5.91 -6.12
C PHE A 254 -18.37 -5.93 -6.22
N PHE A 255 -17.84 -6.08 -7.44
CA PHE A 255 -16.41 -5.92 -7.70
C PHE A 255 -15.94 -4.50 -7.40
N HIS A 256 -16.72 -3.49 -7.78
CA HIS A 256 -16.43 -2.10 -7.43
C HIS A 256 -16.46 -1.86 -5.92
N TRP A 257 -17.37 -2.48 -5.19
CA TRP A 257 -17.39 -2.44 -3.72
C TRP A 257 -16.15 -3.10 -3.11
N LEU A 258 -15.72 -4.26 -3.61
CA LEU A 258 -14.48 -4.90 -3.14
C LEU A 258 -13.25 -4.02 -3.44
N ARG A 259 -13.18 -3.40 -4.63
CA ARG A 259 -12.14 -2.42 -4.97
C ARG A 259 -12.15 -1.22 -4.04
N TYR A 260 -13.33 -0.65 -3.78
CA TYR A 260 -13.50 0.45 -2.81
C TYR A 260 -12.97 0.04 -1.45
N THR A 261 -13.35 -1.14 -0.98
CA THR A 261 -13.01 -1.62 0.35
C THR A 261 -11.49 -1.86 0.47
N ASN A 262 -10.87 -2.47 -0.54
CA ASN A 262 -9.41 -2.64 -0.63
C ASN A 262 -8.67 -1.29 -0.68
N SER A 263 -9.10 -0.38 -1.55
CA SER A 263 -8.54 0.97 -1.65
C SER A 263 -8.61 1.68 -0.30
N TYR A 264 -9.80 1.79 0.29
CA TYR A 264 -10.02 2.48 1.56
C TYR A 264 -9.19 1.91 2.70
N TYR A 265 -8.96 0.61 2.71
CA TYR A 265 -8.10 -0.04 3.69
C TYR A 265 -6.60 0.25 3.45
N GLU A 266 -6.12 0.22 2.21
CA GLU A 266 -4.76 0.68 1.91
C GLU A 266 -4.60 2.16 2.29
N MET A 267 -5.68 2.97 2.24
CA MET A 267 -5.69 4.33 2.78
C MET A 267 -5.50 4.38 4.29
N GLY A 268 -6.24 3.55 5.04
CA GLY A 268 -6.10 3.42 6.50
C GLY A 268 -4.71 2.95 6.92
N LYS A 269 -4.07 2.07 6.14
CA LYS A 269 -2.73 1.50 6.42
C LYS A 269 -1.60 2.52 6.42
N HIS A 270 -1.77 3.67 5.78
CA HIS A 270 -0.82 4.80 5.83
C HIS A 270 -1.12 5.78 6.99
N ALA A 271 -2.32 5.73 7.57
CA ALA A 271 -2.75 6.59 8.68
C ALA A 271 -2.84 5.86 10.04
N MET A 272 -2.83 4.52 10.07
CA MET A 272 -3.02 3.68 11.27
C MET A 272 -1.72 2.96 11.69
N THR A 273 -1.52 2.93 13.01
CA THR A 273 -0.27 2.56 13.70
C THR A 273 -0.05 1.04 13.87
N HIS A 274 1.16 0.70 14.30
CA HIS A 274 1.92 -0.55 14.14
C HIS A 274 1.41 -1.92 14.65
N ILE A 275 0.14 -2.27 14.46
CA ILE A 275 -0.19 -3.70 14.36
C ILE A 275 -0.88 -3.98 13.04
N LYS A 276 -0.20 -3.54 11.97
CA LYS A 276 -0.59 -3.76 10.57
C LYS A 276 -1.15 -5.16 10.38
N PHE A 277 -0.49 -6.17 10.91
CA PHE A 277 -0.95 -7.56 10.82
C PHE A 277 -2.34 -7.82 11.43
N ILE A 278 -2.62 -7.34 12.64
CA ILE A 278 -3.91 -7.57 13.32
C ILE A 278 -5.00 -6.70 12.70
N ASP A 279 -4.70 -5.44 12.40
CA ASP A 279 -5.65 -4.55 11.71
C ASP A 279 -6.01 -5.11 10.33
N ASN A 280 -5.05 -5.72 9.64
CA ASN A 280 -5.26 -6.41 8.38
C ASN A 280 -6.25 -7.58 8.52
N GLU A 281 -6.06 -8.41 9.55
CA GLU A 281 -6.95 -9.55 9.80
C GLU A 281 -8.34 -9.13 10.28
N ILE A 282 -8.44 -8.08 11.11
CA ILE A 282 -9.74 -7.52 11.55
C ILE A 282 -10.56 -7.13 10.33
N PHE A 283 -9.96 -6.33 9.44
CA PHE A 283 -10.61 -5.86 8.22
C PHE A 283 -11.07 -7.01 7.31
N ARG A 284 -10.20 -8.00 7.07
CA ARG A 284 -10.54 -9.18 6.26
C ARG A 284 -11.70 -9.97 6.88
N PHE A 285 -11.66 -10.14 8.20
CA PHE A 285 -12.73 -10.83 8.93
C PHE A 285 -14.06 -10.07 8.85
N GLU A 286 -14.05 -8.75 9.00
CA GLU A 286 -15.24 -7.91 8.85
C GLU A 286 -15.89 -8.05 7.47
N ILE A 287 -15.08 -8.08 6.40
CA ILE A 287 -15.60 -8.34 5.05
C ILE A 287 -16.22 -9.74 4.97
N ILE A 288 -15.53 -10.78 5.47
CA ILE A 288 -16.05 -12.16 5.42
C ILE A 288 -17.37 -12.27 6.17
N MET A 289 -17.44 -11.71 7.37
CA MET A 289 -18.66 -11.68 8.19
C MET A 289 -19.77 -10.89 7.52
N PHE A 290 -19.42 -9.76 6.90
CA PHE A 290 -20.35 -8.99 6.11
C PHE A 290 -20.95 -9.83 4.97
N LEU A 291 -20.12 -10.50 4.17
CA LEU A 291 -20.57 -11.35 3.07
C LEU A 291 -21.47 -12.47 3.57
N LYS A 292 -21.09 -13.15 4.67
CA LYS A 292 -21.91 -14.22 5.25
C LYS A 292 -23.29 -13.73 5.70
N ARG A 293 -23.36 -12.54 6.31
CA ARG A 293 -24.60 -11.98 6.83
C ARG A 293 -25.53 -11.47 5.74
N GLU A 294 -24.97 -10.81 4.73
CA GLU A 294 -25.76 -9.97 3.82
C GLU A 294 -26.02 -10.62 2.47
N THR A 295 -25.19 -11.58 2.07
CA THR A 295 -25.32 -12.20 0.74
C THR A 295 -25.70 -13.67 0.76
N PHE A 296 -25.97 -14.27 1.94
CA PHE A 296 -26.44 -15.64 2.31
C PHE A 296 -26.04 -16.86 1.43
N ARG A 297 -26.04 -16.69 0.11
CA ARG A 297 -25.66 -17.61 -0.96
C ARG A 297 -24.20 -17.54 -1.38
N ILE A 298 -23.47 -16.45 -1.11
CA ILE A 298 -22.06 -16.36 -1.53
C ILE A 298 -21.17 -17.10 -0.53
N ASN A 299 -20.43 -18.09 -1.03
CA ASN A 299 -19.31 -18.68 -0.31
C ASN A 299 -18.08 -17.79 -0.49
N PRO A 300 -17.56 -17.13 0.58
CA PRO A 300 -16.39 -16.25 0.46
C PRO A 300 -15.15 -16.98 -0.09
N VAL A 301 -14.99 -18.28 0.20
CA VAL A 301 -13.86 -19.08 -0.29
C VAL A 301 -13.90 -19.17 -1.82
N GLU A 302 -15.03 -19.60 -2.38
CA GLU A 302 -15.22 -19.71 -3.83
C GLU A 302 -15.18 -18.34 -4.52
N LEU A 303 -15.76 -17.31 -3.88
CA LEU A 303 -15.69 -15.95 -4.37
C LEU A 303 -14.24 -15.51 -4.54
N PHE A 304 -13.45 -15.47 -3.46
CA PHE A 304 -12.09 -14.93 -3.52
C PHE A 304 -11.16 -15.79 -4.36
N LYS A 305 -11.37 -17.12 -4.39
CA LYS A 305 -10.67 -18.01 -5.32
C LYS A 305 -10.92 -17.61 -6.77
N SER A 306 -12.18 -17.36 -7.14
CA SER A 306 -12.53 -16.94 -8.51
C SER A 306 -11.96 -15.58 -8.89
N LEU A 307 -11.67 -14.71 -7.91
CA LEU A 307 -11.12 -13.37 -8.13
C LEU A 307 -9.62 -13.38 -8.45
N ILE A 308 -8.87 -14.34 -7.90
CA ILE A 308 -7.41 -14.44 -8.10
C ILE A 308 -7.05 -14.48 -9.59
N ASP A 309 -7.84 -15.20 -10.39
CA ASP A 309 -7.56 -15.39 -11.83
C ASP A 309 -8.24 -14.35 -12.73
N ARG A 310 -9.11 -13.48 -12.19
CA ARG A 310 -9.96 -12.58 -12.98
C ARG A 310 -9.53 -11.12 -12.97
N THR A 311 -8.82 -10.67 -11.94
CA THR A 311 -8.50 -9.25 -11.75
C THR A 311 -7.05 -9.04 -11.34
N GLN A 312 -6.19 -8.71 -12.31
CA GLN A 312 -4.76 -8.47 -12.09
C GLN A 312 -4.50 -7.35 -11.07
N ASP A 313 -5.35 -6.32 -11.04
CA ASP A 313 -5.28 -5.19 -10.11
C ASP A 313 -5.68 -5.53 -8.66
N MET A 314 -6.37 -6.66 -8.45
CA MET A 314 -6.81 -7.11 -7.12
C MET A 314 -6.19 -8.43 -6.69
N GLN A 315 -5.25 -8.98 -7.46
CA GLN A 315 -4.76 -10.34 -7.23
C GLN A 315 -4.23 -10.54 -5.79
N ASN A 316 -3.41 -9.62 -5.29
CA ASN A 316 -2.88 -9.69 -3.92
C ASN A 316 -3.99 -9.61 -2.86
N PHE A 317 -4.95 -8.71 -3.04
CA PHE A 317 -6.10 -8.59 -2.15
C PHE A 317 -6.97 -9.87 -2.17
N ALA A 318 -7.21 -10.43 -3.35
CA ALA A 318 -7.97 -11.66 -3.52
C ALA A 318 -7.27 -12.86 -2.87
N VAL A 319 -5.94 -12.98 -3.02
CA VAL A 319 -5.12 -14.01 -2.35
C VAL A 319 -5.23 -13.89 -0.83
N ASP A 320 -5.08 -12.67 -0.30
CA ASP A 320 -5.17 -12.39 1.14
C ASP A 320 -6.56 -12.71 1.70
N MET A 321 -7.61 -12.26 1.01
CA MET A 321 -9.00 -12.53 1.38
C MET A 321 -9.35 -14.01 1.27
N TYR A 322 -8.82 -14.70 0.26
CA TYR A 322 -8.99 -16.15 0.11
C TYR A 322 -8.38 -16.91 1.29
N ALA A 323 -7.15 -16.56 1.69
CA ALA A 323 -6.50 -17.16 2.86
C ALA A 323 -7.30 -16.91 4.14
N ALA A 324 -7.82 -15.69 4.34
CA ALA A 324 -8.68 -15.36 5.49
C ALA A 324 -10.01 -16.15 5.47
N ALA A 325 -10.62 -16.29 4.29
CA ALA A 325 -11.85 -17.06 4.11
C ALA A 325 -11.64 -18.56 4.41
N LEU A 326 -10.50 -19.12 4.01
CA LEU A 326 -10.13 -20.50 4.36
C LEU A 326 -9.98 -20.70 5.87
N ARG A 327 -9.30 -19.78 6.57
CA ARG A 327 -9.18 -19.83 8.04
C ARG A 327 -10.55 -19.78 8.73
N TYR A 328 -11.42 -18.89 8.26
CA TYR A 328 -12.79 -18.80 8.75
C TYR A 328 -13.57 -20.11 8.51
N ALA A 329 -13.50 -20.67 7.30
CA ALA A 329 -14.18 -21.93 6.95
C ALA A 329 -13.69 -23.08 7.82
N LYS A 330 -12.36 -23.20 8.03
CA LYS A 330 -11.77 -24.20 8.93
C LYS A 330 -12.25 -24.04 10.36
N ASN A 331 -12.36 -22.81 10.87
CA ASN A 331 -12.94 -22.56 12.20
C ASN A 331 -14.39 -23.05 12.28
N GLN A 332 -15.22 -22.82 11.24
CA GLN A 332 -16.60 -23.31 11.23
C GLN A 332 -16.67 -24.84 11.22
N GLU A 333 -15.84 -25.52 10.44
CA GLU A 333 -15.74 -26.99 10.40
C GLU A 333 -15.42 -27.56 11.79
N HIS A 334 -14.43 -26.99 12.48
CA HIS A 334 -14.09 -27.42 13.85
C HIS A 334 -15.21 -27.12 14.87
N LEU A 335 -15.96 -26.02 14.69
CA LEU A 335 -17.10 -25.69 15.55
C LEU A 335 -18.29 -26.64 15.30
N GLU A 336 -18.52 -27.05 14.05
CA GLU A 336 -19.59 -27.99 13.67
C GLU A 336 -19.29 -29.40 14.17
N THR A 337 -18.04 -29.83 14.10
CA THR A 337 -17.56 -31.12 14.62
C THR A 337 -17.34 -31.13 16.13
N ASN A 338 -17.56 -30.00 16.81
CA ASN A 338 -17.30 -29.82 18.25
C ASN A 338 -15.86 -30.27 18.64
N THR A 339 -14.88 -29.92 17.80
CA THR A 339 -13.46 -30.19 18.11
C THR A 339 -13.08 -29.45 19.39
N SER A 340 -12.42 -30.11 20.34
CA SER A 340 -12.01 -29.44 21.57
C SER A 340 -10.93 -28.37 21.28
N PRO A 341 -10.90 -27.24 22.01
CA PRO A 341 -9.90 -26.22 21.78
C PRO A 341 -8.46 -26.70 21.91
N THR A 342 -8.21 -27.68 22.79
CA THR A 342 -6.89 -28.30 22.95
C THR A 342 -6.46 -29.09 21.72
N LEU A 343 -7.37 -29.88 21.13
CA LEU A 343 -7.07 -30.63 19.91
C LEU A 343 -6.82 -29.67 18.74
N TYR A 344 -7.67 -28.65 18.59
CA TYR A 344 -7.47 -27.69 17.50
C TYR A 344 -6.18 -26.87 17.67
N PHE A 345 -5.78 -26.54 18.90
CA PHE A 345 -4.48 -25.93 19.19
C PHE A 345 -3.31 -26.82 18.72
N GLN A 346 -3.43 -28.13 18.90
CA GLN A 346 -2.44 -29.10 18.44
C GLN A 346 -2.43 -29.23 16.91
N ASP A 347 -3.60 -29.29 16.28
CA ASP A 347 -3.76 -29.39 14.82
C ASP A 347 -3.19 -28.17 14.08
N LEU A 348 -3.20 -27.00 14.72
CA LEU A 348 -2.59 -25.78 14.20
C LEU A 348 -1.07 -25.71 14.45
N GLY A 349 -0.48 -26.74 15.08
CA GLY A 349 0.94 -26.80 15.40
C GLY A 349 1.37 -25.80 16.48
N LEU A 350 0.44 -25.17 17.20
CA LEU A 350 0.77 -24.11 18.15
C LEU A 350 1.60 -24.65 19.32
N HIS A 351 1.36 -25.89 19.75
CA HIS A 351 2.16 -26.57 20.77
C HIS A 351 3.67 -26.69 20.46
N GLN A 352 4.10 -26.47 19.22
CA GLN A 352 5.50 -26.55 18.78
C GLN A 352 6.17 -25.18 18.69
N VAL A 353 5.42 -24.09 18.78
CA VAL A 353 5.91 -22.73 18.61
C VAL A 353 6.20 -22.13 19.98
N GLU A 354 7.35 -21.48 20.15
CA GLU A 354 7.62 -20.76 21.39
C GLU A 354 6.61 -19.63 21.55
N THR A 355 6.08 -19.50 22.76
CA THR A 355 4.96 -18.58 23.03
C THR A 355 5.29 -17.12 22.68
N ALA A 356 6.56 -16.71 22.77
CA ALA A 356 7.01 -15.38 22.37
C ALA A 356 6.69 -15.04 20.90
N PHE A 357 6.52 -16.04 20.02
CA PHE A 357 6.19 -15.85 18.61
C PHE A 357 4.69 -15.92 18.31
N TYR A 358 3.83 -16.34 19.25
CA TYR A 358 2.39 -16.37 19.03
C TYR A 358 1.76 -15.02 18.66
N PRO A 359 2.16 -13.88 19.24
CA PRO A 359 1.58 -12.57 18.88
C PRO A 359 1.68 -12.20 17.40
N GLU A 360 2.63 -12.79 16.67
CA GLU A 360 2.85 -12.58 15.24
C GLU A 360 2.20 -13.67 14.37
N SER A 361 1.60 -14.70 14.99
CA SER A 361 1.09 -15.89 14.31
C SER A 361 -0.37 -15.77 13.88
N LEU A 362 -0.62 -15.96 12.58
CA LEU A 362 -1.99 -16.11 12.04
C LEU A 362 -2.72 -17.31 12.62
N THR A 363 -2.00 -18.40 12.86
CA THR A 363 -2.61 -19.63 13.39
C THR A 363 -3.03 -19.43 14.85
N PHE A 364 -2.31 -18.62 15.63
CA PHE A 364 -2.72 -18.29 16.99
C PHE A 364 -3.97 -17.41 17.01
N LEU A 365 -4.02 -16.38 16.16
CA LEU A 365 -5.21 -15.54 16.02
C LEU A 365 -6.42 -16.33 15.50
N GLN A 366 -6.20 -17.27 14.58
CA GLN A 366 -7.21 -18.20 14.09
C GLN A 366 -7.79 -19.05 15.22
N TRP A 367 -6.91 -19.61 16.08
CA TRP A 367 -7.33 -20.39 17.24
C TRP A 367 -8.11 -19.55 18.26
N LEU A 368 -7.66 -18.32 18.57
CA LEU A 368 -8.40 -17.40 19.45
C LEU A 368 -9.79 -17.07 18.88
N SER A 369 -9.89 -16.82 17.57
CA SER A 369 -11.16 -16.58 16.86
C SER A 369 -12.12 -17.76 16.99
N PHE A 370 -11.60 -18.99 16.86
CA PHE A 370 -12.36 -20.20 17.11
C PHE A 370 -12.84 -20.27 18.55
N LEU A 371 -11.97 -20.00 19.53
CA LEU A 371 -12.31 -20.01 20.95
C LEU A 371 -13.45 -19.04 21.29
N GLY A 372 -13.43 -17.82 20.74
CA GLY A 372 -14.51 -16.83 20.93
C GLY A 372 -15.88 -17.38 20.53
N SER A 373 -15.90 -18.09 19.40
CA SER A 373 -17.10 -18.76 18.89
C SER A 373 -17.45 -20.04 19.65
N TYR A 374 -16.46 -20.77 20.15
CA TYR A 374 -16.65 -22.03 20.89
C TYR A 374 -17.29 -21.77 22.26
N VAL A 375 -16.72 -20.84 23.03
CA VAL A 375 -17.21 -20.49 24.37
C VAL A 375 -18.60 -19.85 24.32
N SER A 376 -18.90 -19.08 23.26
CA SER A 376 -20.23 -18.47 23.10
C SER A 376 -21.35 -19.46 22.73
N ARG A 377 -21.01 -20.68 22.28
CA ARG A 377 -21.96 -21.78 22.01
C ARG A 377 -22.26 -22.63 23.26
N ASP A 378 -21.98 -22.09 24.44
CA ASP A 378 -22.21 -22.73 25.75
C ASP A 378 -21.35 -23.99 25.99
N HIS A 379 -20.22 -24.08 25.28
CA HIS A 379 -19.23 -25.11 25.54
C HIS A 379 -18.31 -24.71 26.70
N GLN A 380 -18.08 -25.64 27.63
CA GLN A 380 -17.20 -25.41 28.77
C GLN A 380 -15.73 -25.50 28.33
N PHE A 381 -15.07 -24.36 28.24
CA PHE A 381 -13.62 -24.24 28.23
C PHE A 381 -13.28 -22.99 29.04
N SER A 382 -12.64 -23.18 30.19
CA SER A 382 -12.45 -22.11 31.16
C SER A 382 -11.24 -21.24 30.82
N VAL A 383 -11.25 -19.97 31.25
CA VAL A 383 -10.12 -19.05 31.09
C VAL A 383 -8.82 -19.61 31.71
N PRO A 384 -8.83 -20.24 32.91
CA PRO A 384 -7.64 -20.91 33.44
C PRO A 384 -7.11 -22.04 32.56
N GLU A 385 -7.98 -22.85 31.96
CA GLU A 385 -7.56 -23.92 31.03
C GLU A 385 -6.95 -23.33 29.75
N MET A 386 -7.54 -22.27 29.20
CA MET A 386 -6.94 -21.53 28.07
C MET A 386 -5.55 -21.01 28.42
N PHE A 387 -5.43 -20.36 29.56
CA PHE A 387 -4.17 -19.76 30.01
C PHE A 387 -3.10 -20.82 30.24
N ALA A 388 -3.44 -21.93 30.90
CA ALA A 388 -2.55 -23.06 31.13
C ALA A 388 -2.10 -23.73 29.82
N LEU A 389 -2.97 -23.77 28.81
CA LEU A 389 -2.63 -24.29 27.49
C LEU A 389 -1.64 -23.37 26.75
N ILE A 390 -1.83 -22.05 26.81
CA ILE A 390 -0.98 -21.07 26.11
C ILE A 390 0.39 -20.96 26.77
N PHE A 391 0.45 -20.88 28.11
CA PHE A 391 1.66 -20.56 28.87
C PHE A 391 2.16 -21.73 29.73
N LYS A 392 1.94 -22.97 29.28
CA LYS A 392 2.26 -24.18 30.01
C LYS A 392 3.64 -24.09 30.70
N ASP A 393 3.62 -24.13 32.03
CA ASP A 393 4.80 -24.11 32.92
C ASP A 393 5.76 -22.92 32.72
N MET A 394 5.28 -21.80 32.16
CA MET A 394 6.10 -20.63 31.88
C MET A 394 5.45 -19.31 32.28
N THR A 395 6.28 -18.32 32.59
CA THR A 395 5.80 -16.95 32.80
C THR A 395 5.43 -16.31 31.46
N PRO A 396 4.25 -15.70 31.31
CA PRO A 396 3.86 -15.02 30.09
C PRO A 396 4.86 -13.92 29.70
N PRO A 397 5.35 -13.87 28.45
CA PRO A 397 6.18 -12.77 27.97
C PRO A 397 5.45 -11.43 27.99
N LEU A 398 6.19 -10.33 28.20
CA LEU A 398 5.64 -8.95 28.28
C LEU A 398 4.78 -8.57 27.06
N ILE A 399 5.14 -9.08 25.88
CA ILE A 399 4.42 -8.81 24.63
C ILE A 399 2.94 -9.23 24.70
N PHE A 400 2.57 -10.24 25.50
CA PHE A 400 1.17 -10.69 25.59
C PHE A 400 0.24 -9.69 26.26
N GLY A 401 0.74 -8.86 27.19
CA GLY A 401 -0.07 -7.79 27.75
C GLY A 401 -0.49 -6.80 26.67
N VAL A 402 0.41 -6.48 25.74
CA VAL A 402 0.15 -5.57 24.61
C VAL A 402 -0.67 -6.27 23.53
N TYR A 403 -0.36 -7.52 23.21
CA TYR A 403 -1.08 -8.31 22.22
C TYR A 403 -2.57 -8.45 22.58
N PHE A 404 -2.89 -8.87 23.80
CA PHE A 404 -4.28 -9.00 24.21
C PHE A 404 -5.01 -7.65 24.25
N GLU A 405 -4.32 -6.52 24.50
CA GLU A 405 -4.92 -5.19 24.32
C GLU A 405 -5.30 -4.93 22.87
N SER A 406 -4.41 -5.28 21.94
CA SER A 406 -4.61 -5.01 20.51
C SER A 406 -5.78 -5.77 19.90
N ILE A 407 -5.98 -7.04 20.29
CA ILE A 407 -7.03 -7.88 19.72
C ILE A 407 -8.40 -7.69 20.40
N LYS A 408 -8.53 -6.83 21.42
CA LYS A 408 -9.85 -6.48 21.99
C LYS A 408 -10.80 -5.88 20.97
N LYS A 409 -10.24 -5.22 19.94
CA LYS A 409 -10.99 -4.63 18.83
C LYS A 409 -11.47 -5.68 17.82
N PHE A 410 -10.92 -6.89 17.86
CA PHE A 410 -11.30 -7.95 16.94
C PHE A 410 -12.72 -8.45 17.30
N PRO A 411 -13.66 -8.46 16.35
CA PRO A 411 -15.04 -8.86 16.63
C PRO A 411 -15.12 -10.27 17.23
N GLY A 412 -15.77 -10.40 18.39
CA GLY A 412 -15.93 -11.68 19.08
C GLY A 412 -14.74 -12.09 19.98
N LEU A 413 -13.65 -11.31 20.03
CA LEU A 413 -12.49 -11.60 20.89
C LEU A 413 -12.39 -10.70 22.12
N THR A 414 -13.20 -9.65 22.25
CA THR A 414 -13.09 -8.67 23.35
C THR A 414 -13.04 -9.34 24.72
N ALA A 415 -14.04 -10.17 25.06
CA ALA A 415 -14.13 -10.82 26.36
C ALA A 415 -12.97 -11.81 26.62
N ILE A 416 -12.61 -12.63 25.64
CA ILE A 416 -11.49 -13.59 25.79
C ILE A 416 -10.17 -12.84 25.96
N SER A 417 -9.96 -11.77 25.20
CA SER A 417 -8.73 -10.97 25.26
C SER A 417 -8.60 -10.26 26.60
N GLU A 418 -9.68 -9.68 27.12
CA GLU A 418 -9.71 -9.08 28.46
C GLU A 418 -9.42 -10.09 29.57
N ASN A 419 -10.03 -11.28 29.47
CA ASN A 419 -9.84 -12.35 30.44
C ASN A 419 -8.42 -12.90 30.42
N LEU A 420 -7.86 -13.20 29.24
CA LEU A 420 -6.49 -13.69 29.10
C LEU A 420 -5.46 -12.62 29.50
N GLN A 421 -5.70 -11.34 29.17
CA GLN A 421 -4.85 -10.24 29.62
C GLN A 421 -4.85 -10.13 31.15
N SER A 422 -6.02 -10.32 31.79
CA SER A 422 -6.13 -10.32 33.24
C SER A 422 -5.37 -11.47 33.88
N GLU A 423 -5.40 -12.68 33.30
CA GLU A 423 -4.59 -13.81 33.77
C GLU A 423 -3.08 -13.57 33.58
N VAL A 424 -2.67 -12.95 32.46
CA VAL A 424 -1.28 -12.51 32.26
C VAL A 424 -0.85 -11.55 33.37
N PHE A 425 -1.68 -10.55 33.68
CA PHE A 425 -1.41 -9.59 34.75
C PHE A 425 -1.38 -10.26 36.14
N LYS A 426 -2.24 -11.25 36.40
CA LYS A 426 -2.18 -12.06 37.63
C LYS A 426 -0.88 -12.85 37.72
N ALA A 427 -0.44 -13.49 36.64
CA ALA A 427 0.81 -14.25 36.61
C ALA A 427 2.03 -13.35 36.86
N TRP A 428 2.08 -12.18 36.20
CA TRP A 428 3.14 -11.18 36.42
C TRP A 428 3.20 -10.67 37.86
N LYS A 429 2.02 -10.45 38.47
CA LYS A 429 1.90 -9.95 39.83
C LYS A 429 2.22 -11.01 40.89
N SER A 430 1.69 -12.23 40.72
CA SER A 430 1.76 -13.29 41.73
C SER A 430 3.17 -13.77 42.04
N GLY A 431 4.09 -13.69 41.07
CA GLY A 431 5.51 -13.99 41.31
C GLY A 431 6.38 -12.76 41.56
N GLU A 432 5.80 -11.55 41.75
CA GLU A 432 6.53 -10.26 41.75
C GLU A 432 7.44 -10.07 40.52
N ILE A 433 7.13 -10.75 39.42
CA ILE A 433 8.05 -10.96 38.28
C ILE A 433 8.17 -9.68 37.46
N VAL A 434 7.07 -8.94 37.30
CA VAL A 434 7.03 -7.73 36.47
C VAL A 434 6.45 -6.57 37.27
N GLN A 435 7.31 -5.68 37.72
CA GLN A 435 6.87 -4.41 38.28
C GLN A 435 6.24 -3.53 37.19
N PRO A 436 5.22 -2.70 37.48
CA PRO A 436 4.63 -1.80 36.49
C PRO A 436 5.65 -0.93 35.74
N LEU A 437 6.69 -0.47 36.44
CA LEU A 437 7.76 0.33 35.84
C LEU A 437 8.57 -0.47 34.81
N VAL A 438 8.80 -1.77 35.04
CA VAL A 438 9.49 -2.66 34.08
C VAL A 438 8.65 -2.80 32.82
N PHE A 439 7.35 -3.02 32.95
CA PHE A 439 6.45 -3.10 31.81
C PHE A 439 6.33 -1.75 31.07
N MET A 440 6.28 -0.64 31.81
CA MET A 440 6.27 0.70 31.20
C MET A 440 7.55 0.98 30.39
N LYS A 441 8.72 0.59 30.91
CA LYS A 441 10.00 0.70 30.18
C LYS A 441 10.00 -0.15 28.91
N PHE A 442 9.49 -1.38 28.99
CA PHE A 442 9.33 -2.24 27.81
C PHE A 442 8.42 -1.58 26.75
N VAL A 443 7.29 -1.02 27.17
CA VAL A 443 6.36 -0.30 26.29
C VAL A 443 6.97 0.95 25.66
N GLN A 444 7.82 1.69 26.39
CA GLN A 444 8.54 2.85 25.85
C GLN A 444 9.55 2.49 24.75
N LEU A 445 10.06 1.27 24.76
CA LEU A 445 10.99 0.76 23.75
C LEU A 445 10.26 0.21 22.51
N MET A 446 8.92 0.09 22.55
CA MET A 446 8.15 -0.29 21.38
C MET A 446 7.98 0.88 20.42
N PRO A 447 8.23 0.70 19.11
CA PRO A 447 7.87 1.70 18.13
C PRO A 447 6.36 1.95 18.17
N GLU A 448 5.97 3.22 18.25
CA GLU A 448 4.56 3.70 18.24
C GLU A 448 3.67 3.12 19.37
N ASN A 449 3.85 3.67 20.56
CA ASN A 449 3.42 3.13 21.86
C ASN A 449 1.92 3.25 22.22
N GLY A 450 1.00 3.63 21.33
CA GLY A 450 -0.40 3.95 21.72
C GLY A 450 -1.15 2.80 22.43
N VAL A 451 -1.27 1.64 21.78
CA VAL A 451 -1.91 0.43 22.35
C VAL A 451 -1.10 -0.12 23.53
N ALA A 452 0.22 -0.08 23.42
CA ALA A 452 1.13 -0.54 24.46
C ALA A 452 1.02 0.30 25.74
N VAL A 453 0.86 1.63 25.62
CA VAL A 453 0.60 2.55 26.73
C VAL A 453 -0.76 2.28 27.37
N THR A 454 -1.79 1.99 26.57
CA THR A 454 -3.10 1.59 27.10
C THR A 454 -2.98 0.30 27.93
N SER A 455 -2.27 -0.69 27.42
CA SER A 455 -1.98 -1.94 28.15
C SER A 455 -1.19 -1.69 29.44
N ALA A 456 -0.14 -0.85 29.39
CA ALA A 456 0.65 -0.50 30.57
C ALA A 456 -0.18 0.22 31.64
N LYS A 457 -1.06 1.13 31.23
CA LYS A 457 -2.04 1.79 32.13
C LYS A 457 -3.00 0.77 32.75
N ALA A 458 -3.51 -0.16 31.95
CA ALA A 458 -4.37 -1.24 32.44
C ALA A 458 -3.65 -2.11 33.48
N TYR A 459 -2.38 -2.47 33.23
CA TYR A 459 -1.58 -3.22 34.19
C TYR A 459 -1.29 -2.44 35.47
N ALA A 460 -0.92 -1.16 35.35
CA ALA A 460 -0.68 -0.30 36.51
C ALA A 460 -1.93 -0.19 37.41
N ASN A 461 -3.11 -0.03 36.81
CA ASN A 461 -4.38 -0.01 37.52
C ASN A 461 -4.70 -1.36 38.18
N PHE A 462 -4.49 -2.47 37.46
CA PHE A 462 -4.64 -3.83 37.98
C PHE A 462 -3.71 -4.09 39.18
N TYR A 463 -2.48 -3.57 39.11
CA TYR A 463 -1.48 -3.68 40.14
C TYR A 463 -1.84 -2.83 41.38
N ALA A 464 -2.29 -1.58 41.18
CA ALA A 464 -2.63 -0.60 42.21
C ALA A 464 -3.92 -0.89 43.01
N ASN A 465 -4.83 -1.74 42.51
CA ASN A 465 -6.05 -2.15 43.21
C ASN A 465 -5.81 -3.07 44.43
N ILE A 466 -4.60 -3.07 45.01
CA ILE A 466 -4.30 -3.64 46.34
C ILE A 466 -3.73 -2.51 47.23
N PRO A 467 -4.24 -2.31 48.47
CA PRO A 467 -4.15 -1.03 49.21
C PRO A 467 -2.77 -0.39 49.47
N ARG A 468 -1.64 -1.06 49.24
CA ARG A 468 -0.33 -0.62 49.73
C ARG A 468 0.52 0.22 48.76
N GLN A 469 0.12 0.44 47.50
CA GLN A 469 1.05 1.01 46.49
C GLN A 469 0.50 2.15 45.63
N ARG A 470 -0.57 2.84 46.06
CA ARG A 470 -1.10 4.03 45.38
C ARG A 470 -0.14 5.23 45.30
N VAL A 471 0.90 5.27 46.15
CA VAL A 471 1.75 6.46 46.32
C VAL A 471 2.87 6.57 45.27
N LEU A 472 3.29 5.47 44.63
CA LEU A 472 4.45 5.47 43.71
C LEU A 472 4.11 5.71 42.24
N LEU A 473 2.84 5.59 41.84
CA LEU A 473 2.42 5.69 40.43
C LEU A 473 1.98 7.10 40.01
N LEU A 474 1.74 8.00 40.97
CA LEU A 474 1.30 9.38 40.69
C LEU A 474 2.46 10.37 40.42
N ASP A 475 3.71 10.00 40.70
CA ASP A 475 4.89 10.87 40.53
C ASP A 475 5.60 10.71 39.18
N HIS A 476 5.11 9.85 38.27
CA HIS A 476 5.75 9.55 36.99
C HIS A 476 4.84 9.70 35.77
N GLU A 477 3.79 10.52 35.85
CA GLU A 477 3.13 11.00 34.63
C GLU A 477 4.13 11.86 33.82
N PRO A 478 4.35 11.54 32.52
CA PRO A 478 5.13 12.41 31.66
C PRO A 478 4.33 13.69 31.40
N ARG A 479 4.97 14.84 31.63
CA ARG A 479 4.48 16.16 31.19
C ARG A 479 4.54 16.30 29.67
#